data_AF-A0A519GGA6-F1
#
_entry.id   AF-A0A519GGA6-F1
#
_cell.length_a   1.000
_cell.length_b   1.000
_cell.length_c   1.000
_cell.angle_alpha   90.00
_cell.angle_beta   90.00
_cell.angle_gamma   90.00
#
_symmetry.space_group_name_H-M   'P 1'
#
loop_
_entity.id
_entity.type
_entity.pdbx_description
1 polymer ?
#
loop_
_entity_poly.entity_id
_entity_poly.type
_entity_poly.pdbx_seq_one_letter_code
_entity_poly.pdbx_strand_id
1 'polypeptide(L)'
;SITDSGTLQRAAQMPIHTAYARHDPLPDWVGSDAGRAGSMKAVPEPRAFQTGTDVVVRAHAASEQPVRTLLAGLVVGRHTHKVRVFGERRSRRVGERVEFTEPSLFQSVPLRTELAYGGFDPVALRAALAGIEARMDPVSWRRGRAFLQDTLPTTVPVAYARNPVGMGYVADAVPEALHDVALPRIELERDLLTPDRFAQGQALQWLQRPVPAGLDFMDMRMFPRTAMFGLPPPGFEVGTSDCPEVVWGQVPPDFSRGNVLTAEDADAALAVHPDAARCAPIGLRLPRLTGLEPVSLIALRADRPRWDFALPGERPVFEVPGQGPLPGNLFQVFIDVDAR
;
A
#
# COMPACT_ATOMS: atom_id res chain seq x y z
N SER A 1 -31.60 19.64 -12.99
CA SER A 1 -30.47 19.34 -13.89
C SER A 1 -29.33 20.26 -13.49
N ILE A 2 -28.34 19.74 -12.74
CA ILE A 2 -27.13 20.49 -12.43
C ILE A 2 -26.06 19.99 -13.40
N THR A 3 -26.00 20.65 -14.55
CA THR A 3 -24.88 20.57 -15.50
C THR A 3 -23.83 21.54 -15.00
N ASP A 4 -23.07 21.12 -13.97
CA ASP A 4 -21.87 21.83 -13.55
C ASP A 4 -20.67 21.08 -14.11
N SER A 5 -20.44 21.28 -15.41
CA SER A 5 -19.22 20.89 -16.13
C SER A 5 -18.08 21.89 -15.87
N GLY A 6 -18.10 22.56 -14.71
CA GLY A 6 -17.12 23.53 -14.27
C GLY A 6 -15.75 22.90 -14.07
N THR A 7 -14.89 23.06 -15.07
CA THR A 7 -13.42 23.05 -14.97
C THR A 7 -12.78 21.81 -14.35
N LEU A 8 -12.67 20.75 -15.15
CA LEU A 8 -11.48 19.89 -15.11
C LEU A 8 -10.28 20.75 -15.55
N GLN A 9 -9.65 21.45 -14.60
CA GLN A 9 -8.41 22.15 -14.88
C GLN A 9 -7.32 21.10 -15.16
N ARG A 10 -6.57 21.27 -16.26
CA ARG A 10 -5.31 20.56 -16.43
C ARG A 10 -4.45 20.89 -15.21
N ALA A 11 -4.18 19.91 -14.36
CA ALA A 11 -3.23 20.07 -13.27
C ALA A 11 -1.92 20.64 -13.84
N ALA A 12 -1.36 21.66 -13.19
CA ALA A 12 -0.09 22.23 -13.58
C ALA A 12 0.95 21.10 -13.69
N GLN A 13 1.69 21.05 -14.81
CA GLN A 13 2.78 20.09 -14.98
C GLN A 13 3.83 20.34 -13.89
N MET A 14 3.84 19.50 -12.86
CA MET A 14 4.85 19.56 -11.82
C MET A 14 6.20 19.08 -12.38
N PRO A 15 7.32 19.73 -12.02
CA PRO A 15 8.64 19.27 -12.44
C PRO A 15 8.93 17.83 -12.00
N ILE A 16 9.58 17.03 -12.86
CA ILE A 16 9.90 15.61 -12.60
C ILE A 16 10.70 15.39 -11.30
N HIS A 17 11.42 16.39 -10.78
CA HIS A 17 12.20 16.26 -9.54
C HIS A 17 11.39 16.47 -8.25
N THR A 18 10.20 17.10 -8.29
CA THR A 18 9.24 17.05 -7.16
C THR A 18 8.42 15.75 -7.16
N ALA A 19 8.69 14.85 -8.11
CA ALA A 19 7.86 13.69 -8.36
C ALA A 19 8.12 12.50 -7.42
N TYR A 20 9.18 12.52 -6.60
CA TYR A 20 9.34 11.63 -5.43
C TYR A 20 8.82 12.30 -4.15
N ALA A 21 7.72 13.06 -4.24
CA ALA A 21 7.11 13.63 -3.05
C ALA A 21 6.61 12.50 -2.16
N ARG A 22 7.01 12.54 -0.89
CA ARG A 22 6.43 11.69 0.15
C ARG A 22 5.39 12.46 0.93
N HIS A 23 4.48 11.73 1.54
CA HIS A 23 3.59 12.29 2.53
C HIS A 23 4.39 12.87 3.68
N ASP A 24 3.94 14.01 4.20
CA ASP A 24 4.48 14.54 5.43
C ASP A 24 4.34 13.45 6.51
N PRO A 25 5.33 13.27 7.39
CA PRO A 25 5.27 12.28 8.45
C PRO A 25 3.93 12.35 9.18
N LEU A 26 3.39 11.19 9.54
CA LEU A 26 2.21 11.17 10.40
C LEU A 26 2.58 11.80 11.76
N PRO A 27 1.61 12.41 12.47
CA PRO A 27 1.91 13.02 13.77
C PRO A 27 2.44 11.99 14.77
N ASP A 28 3.23 12.43 15.75
CA ASP A 28 3.98 11.59 16.71
C ASP A 28 3.14 10.54 17.47
N TRP A 29 1.82 10.76 17.61
CA TRP A 29 0.92 9.81 18.29
C TRP A 29 0.74 8.48 17.56
N VAL A 30 1.08 8.42 16.26
CA VAL A 30 1.08 7.19 15.44
C VAL A 30 2.20 6.22 15.88
N GLY A 31 3.06 6.66 16.81
CA GLY A 31 4.20 5.93 17.35
C GLY A 31 5.47 6.32 16.61
N SER A 32 6.60 6.37 17.32
CA SER A 32 7.91 6.75 16.75
C SER A 32 8.40 5.84 15.62
N ASP A 33 7.73 4.71 15.41
CA ASP A 33 8.20 3.60 14.59
C ASP A 33 7.35 3.43 13.32
N ALA A 34 6.09 3.87 13.28
CA ALA A 34 5.25 3.83 12.08
C ALA A 34 5.43 5.10 11.22
N GLY A 35 5.55 4.96 9.89
CA GLY A 35 5.47 6.09 8.96
C GLY A 35 6.63 7.11 8.99
N ARG A 36 7.81 6.79 9.54
CA ARG A 36 8.96 7.71 9.73
C ARG A 36 9.34 8.56 8.52
N ALA A 37 9.09 8.08 7.30
CA ALA A 37 9.46 8.80 6.09
C ALA A 37 8.28 9.08 5.15
N GLY A 38 7.04 8.77 5.57
CA GLY A 38 5.84 8.86 4.73
C GLY A 38 5.82 7.88 3.55
N SER A 39 4.62 7.54 3.09
CA SER A 39 4.38 6.85 1.82
C SER A 39 4.52 7.82 0.65
N MET A 40 4.60 7.30 -0.57
CA MET A 40 4.79 8.11 -1.77
C MET A 40 3.50 8.86 -2.14
N LYS A 41 3.55 10.20 -2.31
CA LYS A 41 2.47 11.02 -2.92
C LYS A 41 2.42 10.87 -4.45
N ALA A 42 3.54 10.51 -5.04
CA ALA A 42 3.73 10.28 -6.47
C ALA A 42 4.86 9.26 -6.70
N VAL A 43 4.75 8.49 -7.77
CA VAL A 43 5.73 7.49 -8.17
C VAL A 43 6.17 7.79 -9.60
N PRO A 44 7.33 8.45 -9.80
CA PRO A 44 7.84 8.83 -11.10
C PRO A 44 8.69 7.69 -11.67
N GLU A 45 8.08 6.53 -11.78
CA GLU A 45 8.73 5.40 -12.43
C GLU A 45 8.56 5.53 -13.95
N PRO A 46 9.60 5.24 -14.74
CA PRO A 46 9.49 5.18 -16.20
C PRO A 46 8.51 4.06 -16.57
N ARG A 47 7.35 4.43 -17.10
CA ARG A 47 6.28 3.50 -17.51
C ARG A 47 6.40 3.21 -19.00
N ALA A 48 7.30 2.32 -19.38
CA ALA A 48 7.41 1.89 -20.77
C ALA A 48 6.17 1.08 -21.22
N PHE A 49 5.55 0.33 -20.30
CA PHE A 49 4.40 -0.51 -20.58
C PHE A 49 3.49 -0.65 -19.34
N GLN A 50 2.18 -0.60 -19.53
CA GLN A 50 1.18 -0.96 -18.52
C GLN A 50 0.07 -1.82 -19.15
N THR A 51 -0.25 -2.93 -18.50
CA THR A 51 -1.26 -3.90 -18.94
C THR A 51 -2.70 -3.44 -18.70
N GLY A 52 -2.91 -2.41 -17.88
CA GLY A 52 -4.23 -1.90 -17.52
C GLY A 52 -4.19 -0.46 -17.03
N THR A 53 -5.20 -0.08 -16.25
CA THR A 53 -5.32 1.28 -15.70
C THR A 53 -5.17 1.26 -14.19
N ASP A 54 -4.21 2.01 -13.67
CA ASP A 54 -4.02 2.23 -12.24
C ASP A 54 -4.96 3.33 -11.74
N VAL A 55 -5.79 3.01 -10.74
CA VAL A 55 -6.61 4.01 -10.05
C VAL A 55 -5.92 4.35 -8.73
N VAL A 56 -5.66 5.63 -8.51
CA VAL A 56 -5.06 6.14 -7.27
C VAL A 56 -5.95 7.25 -6.74
N VAL A 57 -6.26 7.18 -5.45
CA VAL A 57 -7.16 8.12 -4.78
C VAL A 57 -6.47 8.69 -3.56
N ARG A 58 -6.35 10.02 -3.52
CA ARG A 58 -6.00 10.78 -2.32
C ARG A 58 -7.27 11.37 -1.73
N ALA A 59 -7.57 10.97 -0.50
CA ALA A 59 -8.78 11.37 0.19
C ALA A 59 -8.67 11.16 1.70
N HIS A 60 -9.68 11.65 2.39
CA HIS A 60 -9.96 11.32 3.78
C HIS A 60 -11.23 10.49 3.87
N ALA A 61 -11.27 9.48 4.73
CA ALA A 61 -12.55 8.91 5.14
C ALA A 61 -13.17 9.84 6.17
N ALA A 62 -14.35 10.38 5.86
CA ALA A 62 -14.93 11.48 6.62
C ALA A 62 -16.44 11.33 6.85
N SER A 63 -16.89 11.82 8.00
CA SER A 63 -18.28 11.81 8.47
C SER A 63 -18.63 13.16 9.11
N GLU A 64 -19.87 13.64 8.95
CA GLU A 64 -20.31 14.89 9.58
C GLU A 64 -20.26 14.81 11.11
N GLN A 65 -20.65 13.67 11.67
CA GLN A 65 -20.63 13.40 13.10
C GLN A 65 -19.45 12.50 13.47
N PRO A 66 -18.87 12.64 14.68
CA PRO A 66 -17.84 11.71 15.16
C PRO A 66 -18.36 10.27 15.20
N VAL A 67 -17.62 9.35 14.58
CA VAL A 67 -17.92 7.92 14.51
C VAL A 67 -16.73 7.10 14.99
N ARG A 68 -16.96 5.85 15.42
CA ARG A 68 -15.87 4.92 15.79
C ARG A 68 -15.37 4.09 14.60
N THR A 69 -16.26 3.88 13.63
CA THR A 69 -16.00 3.11 12.42
C THR A 69 -16.78 3.70 11.26
N LEU A 70 -16.21 3.61 10.05
CA LEU A 70 -16.81 4.08 8.81
C LEU A 70 -16.46 3.12 7.67
N LEU A 71 -17.42 2.82 6.80
CA LEU A 71 -17.13 2.17 5.53
C LEU A 71 -16.89 3.25 4.47
N ALA A 72 -15.71 3.23 3.86
CA ALA A 72 -15.32 4.17 2.83
C ALA A 72 -14.80 3.44 1.59
N GLY A 73 -14.68 4.16 0.47
CA GLY A 73 -14.06 3.60 -0.73
C GLY A 73 -14.60 4.19 -2.01
N LEU A 74 -14.50 3.41 -3.09
CA LEU A 74 -14.91 3.84 -4.42
C LEU A 74 -15.44 2.69 -5.27
N VAL A 75 -16.21 3.08 -6.29
CA VAL A 75 -16.65 2.23 -7.39
C VAL A 75 -16.19 2.88 -8.70
N VAL A 76 -15.61 2.10 -9.61
CA VAL A 76 -15.24 2.52 -10.98
C VAL A 76 -15.79 1.48 -11.96
N GLY A 77 -16.82 1.84 -12.70
CA GLY A 77 -17.59 0.90 -13.51
C GLY A 77 -18.12 -0.25 -12.65
N ARG A 78 -17.64 -1.48 -12.90
CA ARG A 78 -17.99 -2.68 -12.13
C ARG A 78 -17.06 -2.98 -10.95
N HIS A 79 -15.95 -2.25 -10.84
CA HIS A 79 -14.92 -2.52 -9.84
C HIS A 79 -15.23 -1.77 -8.56
N THR A 80 -15.18 -2.48 -7.44
CA THR A 80 -15.49 -1.94 -6.11
C THR A 80 -14.29 -2.13 -5.19
N HIS A 81 -13.87 -1.05 -4.53
CA HIS A 81 -12.83 -1.08 -3.50
C HIS A 81 -13.41 -0.50 -2.22
N LYS A 82 -13.49 -1.31 -1.17
CA LYS A 82 -14.09 -0.97 0.13
C LYS A 82 -13.08 -1.14 1.23
N VAL A 83 -12.99 -0.13 2.09
CA VAL A 83 -12.15 -0.14 3.28
C VAL A 83 -13.00 0.13 4.51
N ARG A 84 -12.68 -0.57 5.60
CA ARG A 84 -13.18 -0.28 6.93
C ARG A 84 -12.20 0.66 7.59
N VAL A 85 -12.70 1.80 8.04
CA VAL A 85 -11.90 2.82 8.72
C VAL A 85 -12.29 2.85 10.18
N PHE A 86 -11.29 2.83 11.05
CA PHE A 86 -11.44 2.82 12.49
C PHE A 86 -10.86 4.08 13.14
N GLY A 87 -11.42 4.42 14.29
CA GLY A 87 -10.74 5.23 15.28
C GLY A 87 -9.43 4.59 15.73
N GLU A 88 -8.70 5.31 16.57
CA GLU A 88 -7.48 4.78 17.16
C GLU A 88 -7.78 3.55 18.01
N ARG A 89 -6.98 2.51 17.82
CA ARG A 89 -7.05 1.26 18.57
C ARG A 89 -5.65 0.83 18.97
N ARG A 90 -5.54 0.16 20.11
CA ARG A 90 -4.31 -0.44 20.60
C ARG A 90 -4.53 -1.89 20.98
N SER A 91 -3.49 -2.70 20.87
CA SER A 91 -3.50 -4.05 21.44
C SER A 91 -3.32 -4.00 22.96
N ARG A 92 -3.98 -4.92 23.67
CA ARG A 92 -3.79 -5.16 25.09
C ARG A 92 -3.60 -6.65 25.30
N ARG A 93 -2.52 -7.02 25.96
CA ARG A 93 -2.37 -8.38 26.48
C ARG A 93 -3.16 -8.53 27.78
N VAL A 94 -4.05 -9.52 27.83
CA VAL A 94 -4.84 -9.90 29.01
C VAL A 94 -4.58 -11.39 29.28
N GLY A 95 -3.65 -11.68 30.19
CA GLY A 95 -3.13 -13.02 30.39
C GLY A 95 -2.40 -13.53 29.15
N GLU A 96 -2.86 -14.65 28.59
CA GLU A 96 -2.34 -15.25 27.35
C GLU A 96 -3.08 -14.78 26.10
N ARG A 97 -4.12 -13.96 26.24
CA ARG A 97 -4.90 -13.45 25.11
C ARG A 97 -4.49 -12.03 24.76
N VAL A 98 -4.74 -11.68 23.50
CA VAL A 98 -4.72 -10.29 23.04
C VAL A 98 -6.16 -9.83 22.86
N GLU A 99 -6.43 -8.60 23.28
CA GLU A 99 -7.66 -7.88 23.04
C GLU A 99 -7.33 -6.56 22.35
N PHE A 100 -8.27 -6.03 21.58
CA PHE A 100 -8.15 -4.70 20.99
C PHE A 100 -9.01 -3.72 21.79
N THR A 101 -8.50 -2.52 22.01
CA THR A 101 -9.33 -1.46 22.60
C THR A 101 -10.48 -1.09 21.66
N GLU A 102 -11.58 -0.62 22.23
CA GLU A 102 -12.65 0.03 21.45
C GLU A 102 -12.07 1.20 20.62
N PRO A 103 -12.42 1.33 19.32
CA PRO A 103 -11.93 2.42 18.51
C PRO A 103 -12.39 3.77 19.04
N SER A 104 -11.48 4.75 19.11
CA SER A 104 -11.83 6.13 19.48
C SER A 104 -12.81 6.78 18.49
N LEU A 105 -13.46 7.88 18.88
CA LEU A 105 -14.27 8.67 17.95
C LEU A 105 -13.35 9.45 16.99
N PHE A 106 -13.73 9.54 15.73
CA PHE A 106 -13.09 10.36 14.72
C PHE A 106 -14.13 10.97 13.77
N GLN A 107 -13.81 12.13 13.18
CA GLN A 107 -14.59 12.71 12.08
C GLN A 107 -13.91 12.55 10.73
N SER A 108 -12.57 12.48 10.71
CA SER A 108 -11.78 12.35 9.48
C SER A 108 -10.53 11.51 9.73
N VAL A 109 -10.17 10.66 8.77
CA VAL A 109 -8.92 9.87 8.73
C VAL A 109 -8.33 9.94 7.33
N PRO A 110 -7.06 10.35 7.15
CA PRO A 110 -6.43 10.33 5.84
C PRO A 110 -6.30 8.88 5.34
N LEU A 111 -6.68 8.61 4.09
CA LEU A 111 -6.62 7.27 3.50
C LEU A 111 -5.21 6.92 3.00
N ARG A 112 -4.28 6.84 3.96
CA ARG A 112 -2.84 6.65 3.76
C ARG A 112 -2.39 5.24 4.11
N THR A 113 -1.47 4.69 3.32
CA THR A 113 -0.93 3.33 3.49
C THR A 113 -0.25 3.11 4.86
N GLU A 114 0.28 4.15 5.47
CA GLU A 114 0.89 4.12 6.81
C GLU A 114 -0.13 3.81 7.92
N LEU A 115 -1.42 4.07 7.67
CA LEU A 115 -2.50 3.74 8.59
C LEU A 115 -3.12 2.36 8.32
N ALA A 116 -2.60 1.63 7.34
CA ALA A 116 -3.02 0.27 7.04
C ALA A 116 -2.11 -0.77 7.69
N TYR A 117 -2.55 -2.03 7.67
CA TYR A 117 -1.80 -3.14 8.25
C TYR A 117 -0.38 -3.25 7.68
N GLY A 118 0.61 -3.40 8.55
CA GLY A 118 2.02 -3.55 8.19
C GLY A 118 2.95 -2.86 9.17
N GLY A 119 4.01 -2.26 8.64
CA GLY A 119 5.08 -1.66 9.43
C GLY A 119 6.18 -2.67 9.73
N PHE A 120 6.95 -2.39 10.78
CA PHE A 120 7.95 -3.30 11.30
C PHE A 120 7.75 -3.52 12.81
N ASP A 121 8.24 -4.64 13.30
CA ASP A 121 8.21 -4.98 14.72
C ASP A 121 9.50 -4.45 15.39
N PRO A 122 9.41 -3.43 16.27
CA PRO A 122 10.59 -2.86 16.92
C PRO A 122 11.26 -3.81 17.91
N VAL A 123 10.52 -4.77 18.48
CA VAL A 123 11.07 -5.81 19.36
C VAL A 123 11.90 -6.78 18.52
N ALA A 124 11.35 -7.22 17.39
CA ALA A 124 12.07 -8.08 16.44
C ALA A 124 13.30 -7.38 15.85
N LEU A 125 13.22 -6.08 15.54
CA LEU A 125 14.36 -5.29 15.08
C LEU A 125 15.49 -5.26 16.11
N ARG A 126 15.17 -4.98 17.38
CA ARG A 126 16.17 -4.98 18.47
C ARG A 126 16.83 -6.35 18.62
N ALA A 127 16.03 -7.41 18.62
CA ALA A 127 16.54 -8.79 18.72
C ALA A 127 17.44 -9.15 17.52
N ALA A 128 17.04 -8.78 16.30
CA ALA A 128 17.82 -9.03 15.09
C ALA A 128 19.17 -8.30 15.12
N LEU A 129 19.17 -7.01 15.47
CA LEU A 129 20.39 -6.21 15.59
C LEU A 129 21.34 -6.76 16.65
N ALA A 130 20.83 -7.09 17.85
CA ALA A 130 21.63 -7.68 18.92
C ALA A 130 22.23 -9.04 18.50
N GLY A 131 21.44 -9.87 17.80
CA GLY A 131 21.91 -11.15 17.28
C GLY A 131 23.01 -11.00 16.23
N ILE A 132 22.92 -9.99 15.37
CA ILE A 132 23.96 -9.68 14.37
C ILE A 132 25.22 -9.14 15.04
N GLU A 133 25.08 -8.19 15.97
CA GLU A 133 26.20 -7.62 16.73
C GLU A 133 27.01 -8.71 17.45
N ALA A 134 26.34 -9.68 18.07
CA ALA A 134 26.99 -10.80 18.76
C ALA A 134 27.79 -11.74 17.83
N ARG A 135 27.53 -11.73 16.52
CA ARG A 135 28.19 -12.58 15.52
C ARG A 135 29.25 -11.86 14.68
N MET A 136 29.33 -10.54 14.79
CA MET A 136 30.25 -9.71 14.01
C MET A 136 31.43 -9.25 14.85
N ASP A 137 32.59 -9.07 14.23
CA ASP A 137 33.70 -8.39 14.90
C ASP A 137 33.39 -6.89 15.10
N PRO A 138 34.01 -6.21 16.09
CA PRO A 138 33.69 -4.82 16.41
C PRO A 138 33.93 -3.82 15.25
N VAL A 139 34.83 -4.11 14.32
CA VAL A 139 35.10 -3.23 13.18
C VAL A 139 33.98 -3.37 12.14
N SER A 140 33.60 -4.60 11.80
CA SER A 140 32.51 -4.86 10.87
C SER A 140 31.18 -4.33 11.40
N TRP A 141 30.87 -4.53 12.69
CA TRP A 141 29.65 -3.99 13.31
C TRP A 141 29.59 -2.46 13.19
N ARG A 142 30.66 -1.77 13.58
CA ARG A 142 30.73 -0.29 13.49
C ARG A 142 30.52 0.23 12.07
N ARG A 143 31.03 -0.48 11.06
CA ARG A 143 30.86 -0.12 9.64
C ARG A 143 29.45 -0.43 9.11
N GLY A 144 28.86 -1.55 9.53
CA GLY A 144 27.59 -2.03 9.01
C GLY A 144 26.34 -1.55 9.75
N ARG A 145 26.46 -1.12 11.02
CA ARG A 145 25.30 -0.85 11.90
C ARG A 145 24.30 0.15 11.30
N ALA A 146 24.77 1.24 10.69
CA ALA A 146 23.89 2.27 10.14
C ALA A 146 23.08 1.71 8.96
N PHE A 147 23.75 1.00 8.05
CA PHE A 147 23.09 0.32 6.94
C PHE A 147 22.05 -0.71 7.42
N LEU A 148 22.38 -1.51 8.44
CA LEU A 148 21.45 -2.49 9.02
C LEU A 148 20.25 -1.81 9.69
N GLN A 149 20.48 -0.73 10.44
CA GLN A 149 19.43 0.06 11.09
C GLN A 149 18.49 0.71 10.08
N ASP A 150 18.98 1.10 8.91
CA ASP A 150 18.16 1.69 7.85
C ASP A 150 17.43 0.63 7.01
N THR A 151 18.05 -0.53 6.81
CA THR A 151 17.54 -1.55 5.88
C THR A 151 16.56 -2.51 6.56
N LEU A 152 16.89 -3.03 7.74
CA LEU A 152 16.08 -4.04 8.44
C LEU A 152 14.61 -3.62 8.68
N PRO A 153 14.30 -2.37 9.04
CA PRO A 153 12.92 -1.90 9.18
C PRO A 153 12.09 -1.90 7.89
N THR A 154 12.69 -2.27 6.75
CA THR A 154 12.01 -2.36 5.46
C THR A 154 12.02 -3.75 4.85
N THR A 155 12.56 -4.75 5.57
CA THR A 155 12.75 -6.11 5.06
C THR A 155 12.17 -7.17 5.99
N VAL A 156 11.58 -8.21 5.41
CA VAL A 156 11.19 -9.44 6.12
C VAL A 156 12.43 -10.09 6.75
N PRO A 157 12.35 -10.66 7.97
CA PRO A 157 11.15 -10.85 8.80
C PRO A 157 10.74 -9.65 9.65
N VAL A 158 11.60 -8.64 9.80
CA VAL A 158 11.39 -7.52 10.73
C VAL A 158 10.25 -6.61 10.27
N ALA A 159 10.10 -6.42 8.96
CA ALA A 159 9.04 -5.62 8.35
C ALA A 159 8.06 -6.46 7.55
N TYR A 160 6.82 -5.99 7.47
CA TYR A 160 5.78 -6.64 6.69
C TYR A 160 5.99 -6.42 5.19
N ALA A 161 6.14 -7.51 4.44
CA ALA A 161 6.48 -7.47 3.01
C ALA A 161 5.49 -6.66 2.17
N ARG A 162 4.20 -6.71 2.48
CA ARG A 162 3.15 -6.02 1.70
C ARG A 162 3.10 -4.51 1.97
N ASN A 163 3.54 -4.09 3.15
CA ASN A 163 3.47 -2.70 3.57
C ASN A 163 4.46 -2.44 4.72
N PRO A 164 5.75 -2.17 4.45
CA PRO A 164 6.75 -1.94 5.50
C PRO A 164 6.60 -0.61 6.22
N VAL A 165 5.75 0.31 5.74
CA VAL A 165 5.53 1.64 6.35
C VAL A 165 4.22 1.73 7.13
N GLY A 166 3.44 0.66 7.16
CA GLY A 166 2.16 0.55 7.88
C GLY A 166 2.29 0.47 9.39
N MET A 167 1.27 -0.10 10.02
CA MET A 167 1.23 -0.32 11.47
C MET A 167 0.54 -1.63 11.85
N GLY A 168 0.78 -2.08 13.08
CA GLY A 168 0.16 -3.27 13.65
C GLY A 168 0.79 -4.61 13.23
N TYR A 169 1.97 -4.60 12.59
CA TYR A 169 2.73 -5.82 12.34
C TYR A 169 3.54 -6.25 13.57
N VAL A 170 3.40 -7.53 13.92
CA VAL A 170 4.19 -8.21 14.94
C VAL A 170 4.82 -9.43 14.29
N ALA A 171 6.14 -9.47 14.26
CA ALA A 171 6.89 -10.52 13.61
C ALA A 171 6.80 -11.81 14.44
N ASP A 172 7.10 -11.68 15.74
CA ASP A 172 7.07 -12.77 16.71
C ASP A 172 6.17 -12.39 17.89
N ALA A 173 5.28 -13.29 18.29
CA ALA A 173 4.25 -13.04 19.31
C ALA A 173 4.79 -13.12 20.74
N VAL A 174 5.92 -12.48 21.00
CA VAL A 174 6.48 -12.36 22.34
C VAL A 174 5.65 -11.36 23.16
N PRO A 175 5.55 -11.52 24.50
CA PRO A 175 4.70 -10.66 25.33
C PRO A 175 4.90 -9.16 25.14
N GLU A 176 6.16 -8.74 25.01
CA GLU A 176 6.54 -7.33 24.78
C GLU A 176 6.03 -6.80 23.43
N ALA A 177 6.04 -7.62 22.38
CA ALA A 177 5.63 -7.22 21.04
C ALA A 177 4.11 -7.17 20.86
N LEU A 178 3.33 -7.71 21.80
CA LEU A 178 1.87 -7.78 21.70
C LEU A 178 1.15 -6.70 22.52
N HIS A 179 1.87 -5.97 23.39
CA HIS A 179 1.26 -5.03 24.31
C HIS A 179 1.39 -3.58 23.81
N ASP A 180 0.29 -2.83 23.89
CA ASP A 180 0.24 -1.40 23.59
C ASP A 180 0.68 -1.03 22.16
N VAL A 181 0.46 -1.94 21.21
CA VAL A 181 0.78 -1.70 19.79
C VAL A 181 -0.35 -0.93 19.13
N ALA A 182 -0.02 0.15 18.44
CA ALA A 182 -0.97 0.87 17.60
C ALA A 182 -1.46 -0.02 16.46
N LEU A 183 -2.77 -0.15 16.33
CA LEU A 183 -3.40 -1.00 15.32
C LEU A 183 -3.83 -0.19 14.09
N PRO A 184 -3.97 -0.84 12.92
CA PRO A 184 -4.38 -0.19 11.68
C PRO A 184 -5.67 0.62 11.86
N ARG A 185 -5.73 1.76 11.21
CA ARG A 185 -6.96 2.55 11.09
C ARG A 185 -7.69 2.28 9.78
N ILE A 186 -7.04 1.63 8.81
CA ILE A 186 -7.61 1.31 7.51
C ILE A 186 -7.37 -0.16 7.22
N GLU A 187 -8.44 -0.90 6.98
CA GLU A 187 -8.40 -2.33 6.68
C GLU A 187 -9.28 -2.64 5.48
N LEU A 188 -8.95 -3.71 4.75
CA LEU A 188 -9.85 -4.19 3.70
C LEU A 188 -11.08 -4.78 4.37
N GLU A 189 -12.26 -4.41 3.88
CA GLU A 189 -13.53 -4.84 4.48
C GLU A 189 -13.65 -6.37 4.65
N ARG A 190 -13.10 -7.09 3.68
CA ARG A 190 -13.14 -8.55 3.61
C ARG A 190 -12.02 -9.25 4.37
N ASP A 191 -11.06 -8.50 4.93
CA ASP A 191 -9.82 -9.05 5.48
C ASP A 191 -9.36 -8.25 6.70
N LEU A 192 -10.25 -8.17 7.69
CA LEU A 192 -9.99 -7.42 8.92
C LEU A 192 -8.90 -8.09 9.78
N LEU A 193 -8.16 -7.27 10.51
CA LEU A 193 -7.25 -7.72 11.56
C LEU A 193 -8.09 -8.16 12.77
N THR A 194 -7.83 -9.38 13.24
CA THR A 194 -8.40 -9.90 14.49
C THR A 194 -7.31 -10.10 15.53
N PRO A 195 -7.65 -10.15 16.83
CA PRO A 195 -6.66 -10.44 17.86
C PRO A 195 -5.90 -11.75 17.63
N ASP A 196 -6.58 -12.79 17.17
CA ASP A 196 -5.95 -14.09 16.86
C ASP A 196 -4.92 -13.94 15.73
N ARG A 197 -5.27 -13.24 14.65
CA ARG A 197 -4.35 -12.98 13.52
C ARG A 197 -3.19 -12.07 13.90
N PHE A 198 -3.40 -11.16 14.84
CA PHE A 198 -2.33 -10.33 15.40
C PHE A 198 -1.36 -11.17 16.23
N ALA A 199 -1.87 -12.08 17.05
CA ALA A 199 -1.09 -12.92 17.98
C ALA A 199 -0.44 -14.17 17.35
N GLN A 200 -0.59 -14.45 16.05
CA GLN A 200 -0.03 -15.65 15.41
C GLN A 200 1.51 -15.74 15.44
N GLY A 201 2.23 -14.60 15.50
CA GLY A 201 3.69 -14.50 15.71
C GLY A 201 4.61 -15.46 14.94
N GLN A 202 4.63 -15.37 13.61
CA GLN A 202 5.44 -16.20 12.72
C GLN A 202 5.81 -15.38 11.49
N ALA A 203 6.94 -14.69 11.55
CA ALA A 203 7.29 -13.66 10.57
C ALA A 203 7.39 -14.18 9.12
N LEU A 204 7.80 -15.45 8.93
CA LEU A 204 7.89 -16.07 7.59
C LEU A 204 6.52 -16.52 7.05
N GLN A 205 5.47 -16.53 7.87
CA GLN A 205 4.09 -16.79 7.43
C GLN A 205 3.32 -15.49 7.16
N TRP A 206 4.04 -14.43 6.80
CA TRP A 206 3.45 -13.11 6.54
C TRP A 206 2.36 -13.15 5.45
N LEU A 207 2.41 -14.10 4.50
CA LEU A 207 1.38 -14.25 3.47
C LEU A 207 -0.04 -14.48 4.03
N GLN A 208 -0.16 -15.11 5.20
CA GLN A 208 -1.44 -15.39 5.87
C GLN A 208 -2.00 -14.18 6.65
N ARG A 209 -1.20 -13.12 6.79
CA ARG A 209 -1.58 -11.90 7.49
C ARG A 209 -2.44 -10.99 6.60
N PRO A 210 -3.17 -10.03 7.20
CA PRO A 210 -4.06 -9.16 6.45
C PRO A 210 -3.38 -8.47 5.26
N VAL A 211 -4.05 -8.43 4.12
CA VAL A 211 -3.63 -7.61 2.98
C VAL A 211 -3.87 -6.13 3.34
N PRO A 212 -2.86 -5.26 3.20
CA PRO A 212 -3.00 -3.85 3.53
C PRO A 212 -4.04 -3.19 2.62
N ALA A 213 -4.92 -2.39 3.22
CA ALA A 213 -5.79 -1.49 2.46
C ALA A 213 -5.00 -0.26 2.01
N GLY A 214 -4.96 -0.03 0.70
CA GLY A 214 -4.34 1.17 0.13
C GLY A 214 -5.28 1.82 -0.87
N LEU A 215 -5.30 3.15 -0.87
CA LEU A 215 -5.91 3.96 -1.93
C LEU A 215 -4.86 4.80 -2.68
N ASP A 216 -3.71 5.04 -2.04
CA ASP A 216 -2.60 5.78 -2.62
C ASP A 216 -1.57 4.88 -3.30
N PHE A 217 -0.52 5.48 -3.87
CA PHE A 217 0.56 4.79 -4.55
C PHE A 217 1.23 3.70 -3.70
N MET A 218 1.54 2.60 -4.36
CA MET A 218 2.26 1.46 -3.82
C MET A 218 3.75 1.52 -4.21
N ASP A 219 4.63 1.47 -3.21
CA ASP A 219 6.09 1.49 -3.40
C ASP A 219 6.57 0.20 -4.08
N MET A 220 7.60 0.31 -4.93
CA MET A 220 8.19 -0.83 -5.64
C MET A 220 8.72 -1.93 -4.70
N ARG A 221 9.12 -1.56 -3.48
CA ARG A 221 9.64 -2.46 -2.45
C ARG A 221 8.53 -3.24 -1.71
N MET A 222 7.26 -3.00 -2.05
CA MET A 222 6.14 -3.71 -1.46
C MET A 222 5.75 -4.93 -2.29
N PHE A 223 5.48 -6.06 -1.63
CA PHE A 223 4.81 -7.19 -2.26
C PHE A 223 3.38 -6.80 -2.71
N PRO A 224 2.92 -7.12 -3.93
CA PRO A 224 3.49 -8.10 -4.86
C PRO A 224 4.49 -7.54 -5.85
N ARG A 225 4.76 -6.22 -5.84
CA ARG A 225 5.64 -5.58 -6.83
C ARG A 225 7.05 -6.15 -6.79
N THR A 226 7.59 -6.40 -5.60
CA THR A 226 8.90 -7.04 -5.44
C THR A 226 8.98 -8.39 -6.14
N ALA A 227 7.99 -9.26 -5.95
CA ALA A 227 7.90 -10.54 -6.65
C ALA A 227 7.70 -10.37 -8.18
N MET A 228 6.94 -9.36 -8.62
CA MET A 228 6.78 -9.01 -10.04
C MET A 228 8.08 -8.48 -10.66
N PHE A 229 8.95 -7.84 -9.89
CA PHE A 229 10.29 -7.46 -10.33
C PHE A 229 11.29 -8.64 -10.30
N GLY A 230 10.83 -9.85 -9.97
CA GLY A 230 11.68 -11.01 -9.78
C GLY A 230 12.58 -10.90 -8.55
N LEU A 231 12.18 -10.14 -7.54
CA LEU A 231 12.88 -10.00 -6.26
C LEU A 231 11.92 -10.40 -5.11
N PRO A 232 11.45 -11.66 -5.07
CA PRO A 232 10.47 -12.09 -4.07
C PRO A 232 10.99 -11.87 -2.64
N PRO A 233 10.13 -11.48 -1.69
CA PRO A 233 10.54 -11.34 -0.29
C PRO A 233 11.01 -12.68 0.31
N PRO A 234 11.88 -12.66 1.34
CA PRO A 234 12.20 -13.87 2.10
C PRO A 234 10.96 -14.63 2.58
N GLY A 235 11.02 -15.97 2.52
CA GLY A 235 9.90 -16.85 2.87
C GLY A 235 8.81 -16.97 1.80
N PHE A 236 8.95 -16.28 0.66
CA PHE A 236 8.05 -16.43 -0.49
C PHE A 236 8.57 -17.50 -1.46
N GLU A 237 7.70 -18.42 -1.87
CA GLU A 237 7.99 -19.43 -2.89
C GLU A 237 7.67 -18.89 -4.28
N VAL A 238 8.68 -18.80 -5.17
CA VAL A 238 8.49 -18.35 -6.55
C VAL A 238 7.47 -19.24 -7.27
N GLY A 239 6.58 -18.61 -8.05
CA GLY A 239 5.53 -19.31 -8.79
C GLY A 239 4.32 -19.71 -7.95
N THR A 240 4.32 -19.46 -6.63
CA THR A 240 3.12 -19.69 -5.82
C THR A 240 2.00 -18.73 -6.22
N SER A 241 0.81 -19.29 -6.41
CA SER A 241 -0.44 -18.56 -6.62
C SER A 241 -1.36 -18.61 -5.40
N ASP A 242 -0.92 -19.25 -4.32
CA ASP A 242 -1.69 -19.40 -3.08
C ASP A 242 -1.51 -18.16 -2.19
N CYS A 243 -2.08 -17.04 -2.65
CA CYS A 243 -2.16 -15.82 -1.85
C CYS A 243 -3.52 -15.13 -2.03
N PRO A 244 -4.00 -14.39 -1.01
CA PRO A 244 -5.30 -13.71 -1.08
C PRO A 244 -5.44 -12.81 -2.30
N GLU A 245 -4.37 -12.13 -2.72
CA GLU A 245 -4.39 -11.22 -3.86
C GLU A 245 -4.72 -11.92 -5.19
N VAL A 246 -4.22 -13.13 -5.40
CA VAL A 246 -4.53 -13.94 -6.58
C VAL A 246 -5.93 -14.54 -6.45
N VAL A 247 -6.28 -15.09 -5.28
CA VAL A 247 -7.60 -15.67 -5.01
C VAL A 247 -8.72 -14.63 -5.23
N TRP A 248 -8.47 -13.37 -4.89
CA TRP A 248 -9.42 -12.27 -5.09
C TRP A 248 -9.36 -11.63 -6.48
N GLY A 249 -8.52 -12.14 -7.39
CA GLY A 249 -8.35 -11.61 -8.74
C GLY A 249 -7.76 -10.20 -8.80
N GLN A 250 -7.02 -9.79 -7.77
CA GLN A 250 -6.37 -8.47 -7.72
C GLN A 250 -4.97 -8.48 -8.35
N VAL A 251 -4.38 -9.67 -8.49
CA VAL A 251 -3.04 -9.93 -9.04
C VAL A 251 -3.15 -11.17 -9.94
N PRO A 252 -2.50 -11.20 -11.12
CA PRO A 252 -2.53 -12.37 -11.98
C PRO A 252 -1.80 -13.57 -11.34
N PRO A 253 -2.21 -14.83 -11.60
CA PRO A 253 -1.58 -16.01 -10.99
C PRO A 253 -0.10 -16.17 -11.31
N ASP A 254 0.37 -15.66 -12.45
CA ASP A 254 1.77 -15.73 -12.90
C ASP A 254 2.62 -14.53 -12.46
N PHE A 255 2.16 -13.74 -11.48
CA PHE A 255 2.85 -12.51 -11.06
C PHE A 255 4.28 -12.72 -10.55
N SER A 256 4.61 -13.92 -10.05
CA SER A 256 5.96 -14.27 -9.60
C SER A 256 6.57 -15.26 -10.58
N ARG A 257 7.35 -14.75 -11.54
CA ARG A 257 7.91 -15.55 -12.65
C ARG A 257 9.30 -16.11 -12.40
N GLY A 258 10.00 -15.61 -11.38
CA GLY A 258 11.39 -15.98 -11.14
C GLY A 258 12.03 -15.20 -10.01
N ASN A 259 13.33 -15.41 -9.83
CA ASN A 259 14.19 -14.59 -9.00
C ASN A 259 15.41 -14.13 -9.81
N VAL A 260 15.51 -12.84 -10.10
CA VAL A 260 16.58 -12.25 -10.94
C VAL A 260 17.97 -12.39 -10.31
N LEU A 261 18.06 -12.59 -8.98
CA LEU A 261 19.34 -12.79 -8.30
C LEU A 261 19.88 -14.21 -8.48
N THR A 262 19.04 -15.15 -8.91
CA THR A 262 19.41 -16.57 -9.07
C THR A 262 19.14 -17.10 -10.47
N ALA A 263 18.49 -16.33 -11.34
CA ALA A 263 18.23 -16.69 -12.73
C ALA A 263 19.53 -16.65 -13.54
N GLU A 264 19.59 -17.45 -14.61
CA GLU A 264 20.63 -17.29 -15.62
C GLU A 264 20.44 -15.97 -16.38
N ASP A 265 21.52 -15.37 -16.89
CA ASP A 265 21.49 -14.06 -17.56
C ASP A 265 20.47 -14.00 -18.71
N ALA A 266 20.31 -15.11 -19.45
CA ALA A 266 19.37 -15.21 -20.56
C ALA A 266 17.90 -15.13 -20.12
N ASP A 267 17.59 -15.51 -18.88
CA ASP A 267 16.24 -15.63 -18.33
C ASP A 267 15.88 -14.52 -17.34
N ALA A 268 16.84 -13.69 -16.93
CA ALA A 268 16.62 -12.61 -15.96
C ALA A 268 15.50 -11.65 -16.38
N ALA A 269 15.38 -11.35 -17.67
CA ALA A 269 14.30 -10.51 -18.19
C ALA A 269 12.92 -11.19 -18.11
N LEU A 270 12.86 -12.52 -18.20
CA LEU A 270 11.61 -13.29 -18.13
C LEU A 270 11.06 -13.37 -16.70
N ALA A 271 11.93 -13.23 -15.71
CA ALA A 271 11.55 -13.17 -14.29
C ALA A 271 10.76 -11.89 -13.95
N VAL A 272 10.86 -10.83 -14.76
CA VAL A 272 10.13 -9.57 -14.56
C VAL A 272 8.75 -9.67 -15.20
N HIS A 273 7.71 -9.57 -14.38
CA HIS A 273 6.33 -9.54 -14.82
C HIS A 273 5.95 -8.13 -15.36
N PRO A 274 5.20 -8.01 -16.47
CA PRO A 274 4.80 -6.72 -17.04
C PRO A 274 4.04 -5.78 -16.09
N ASP A 275 3.30 -6.33 -15.13
CA ASP A 275 2.59 -5.56 -14.09
C ASP A 275 3.51 -4.99 -12.99
N ALA A 276 4.82 -5.24 -13.01
CA ALA A 276 5.76 -4.70 -12.03
C ALA A 276 5.73 -3.14 -11.97
N ALA A 277 5.49 -2.51 -13.13
CA ALA A 277 5.36 -1.06 -13.29
C ALA A 277 3.99 -0.50 -12.84
N ARG A 278 3.08 -1.34 -12.35
CA ARG A 278 1.78 -0.89 -11.81
C ARG A 278 1.96 -0.43 -10.36
N CYS A 279 1.54 0.80 -10.11
CA CYS A 279 1.77 1.53 -8.88
C CYS A 279 0.47 1.78 -8.08
N ALA A 280 -0.70 1.44 -8.64
CA ALA A 280 -1.92 1.43 -7.86
C ALA A 280 -1.86 0.35 -6.75
N PRO A 281 -2.53 0.60 -5.62
CA PRO A 281 -2.60 -0.36 -4.53
C PRO A 281 -3.41 -1.59 -4.95
N ILE A 282 -3.30 -2.65 -4.15
CA ILE A 282 -3.90 -3.94 -4.45
C ILE A 282 -5.43 -3.79 -4.54
N GLY A 283 -6.00 -4.20 -5.68
CA GLY A 283 -7.43 -4.04 -5.96
C GLY A 283 -7.84 -2.76 -6.69
N LEU A 284 -6.91 -1.83 -6.92
CA LEU A 284 -7.11 -0.66 -7.78
C LEU A 284 -6.28 -0.71 -9.08
N ARG A 285 -5.71 -1.89 -9.35
CA ARG A 285 -5.09 -2.25 -10.62
C ARG A 285 -6.15 -2.81 -11.55
N LEU A 286 -6.85 -1.94 -12.27
CA LEU A 286 -7.99 -2.34 -13.09
C LEU A 286 -7.55 -2.80 -14.49
N PRO A 287 -8.40 -3.57 -15.20
CA PRO A 287 -8.30 -3.68 -16.66
C PRO A 287 -8.29 -2.30 -17.31
N ARG A 288 -7.92 -2.25 -18.59
CA ARG A 288 -7.87 -0.98 -19.33
C ARG A 288 -9.25 -0.31 -19.33
N LEU A 289 -9.31 0.86 -18.70
CA LEU A 289 -10.49 1.72 -18.70
C LEU A 289 -10.61 2.45 -20.05
N THR A 290 -11.84 2.69 -20.45
CA THR A 290 -12.23 3.45 -21.65
C THR A 290 -12.09 4.96 -21.46
N GLY A 291 -12.11 5.41 -20.21
CA GLY A 291 -12.13 6.81 -19.82
C GLY A 291 -13.54 7.37 -19.69
N LEU A 292 -14.60 6.55 -19.82
CA LEU A 292 -16.00 6.97 -19.67
C LEU A 292 -16.69 6.28 -18.49
N GLU A 293 -15.93 5.57 -17.66
CA GLU A 293 -16.48 4.80 -16.56
C GLU A 293 -17.21 5.70 -15.55
N PRO A 294 -18.37 5.28 -15.05
CA PRO A 294 -18.97 5.92 -13.90
C PRO A 294 -18.09 5.68 -12.67
N VAL A 295 -17.93 6.71 -11.86
CA VAL A 295 -17.17 6.71 -10.60
C VAL A 295 -18.09 7.13 -9.47
N SER A 296 -18.08 6.38 -8.38
CA SER A 296 -18.75 6.73 -7.13
C SER A 296 -17.72 6.73 -6.00
N LEU A 297 -17.58 7.86 -5.32
CA LEU A 297 -16.80 7.97 -4.09
C LEU A 297 -17.74 7.88 -2.90
N ILE A 298 -17.37 7.09 -1.90
CA ILE A 298 -18.23 6.77 -0.75
C ILE A 298 -17.49 7.13 0.54
N ALA A 299 -18.11 8.00 1.32
CA ALA A 299 -17.64 8.51 2.61
C ALA A 299 -16.21 9.09 2.55
N LEU A 300 -15.85 9.68 1.40
CA LEU A 300 -14.55 10.35 1.20
C LEU A 300 -14.58 11.85 1.53
N ARG A 301 -15.76 12.37 1.87
CA ARG A 301 -16.05 13.75 2.24
C ARG A 301 -17.19 13.77 3.25
N ALA A 302 -17.07 14.59 4.30
CA ALA A 302 -18.11 14.72 5.31
C ALA A 302 -19.37 15.37 4.72
N ASP A 303 -19.20 16.48 3.97
CA ASP A 303 -20.29 17.24 3.35
C ASP A 303 -20.93 16.55 2.14
N ARG A 304 -20.24 15.55 1.60
CA ARG A 304 -20.69 14.78 0.43
C ARG A 304 -20.42 13.29 0.63
N PRO A 305 -21.24 12.59 1.44
CA PRO A 305 -21.04 11.17 1.76
C PRO A 305 -21.06 10.25 0.54
N ARG A 306 -21.68 10.69 -0.56
CA ARG A 306 -21.61 10.03 -1.86
C ARG A 306 -21.39 11.07 -2.96
N TRP A 307 -20.36 10.85 -3.77
CA TRP A 307 -20.05 11.68 -4.92
C TRP A 307 -19.94 10.83 -6.18
N ASP A 308 -20.94 10.96 -7.05
CA ASP A 308 -20.99 10.29 -8.34
C ASP A 308 -20.55 11.25 -9.47
N PHE A 309 -19.75 10.75 -10.41
CA PHE A 309 -19.35 11.42 -11.65
C PHE A 309 -18.97 10.38 -12.71
N ALA A 310 -18.63 10.82 -13.93
CA ALA A 310 -18.06 9.96 -14.96
C ALA A 310 -16.66 10.45 -15.33
N LEU A 311 -15.78 9.53 -15.73
CA LEU A 311 -14.51 9.90 -16.32
C LEU A 311 -14.75 10.70 -17.63
N PRO A 312 -13.86 11.64 -18.00
CA PRO A 312 -14.14 12.66 -19.01
C PRO A 312 -14.10 12.19 -20.47
N GLY A 313 -13.63 10.97 -20.73
CA GLY A 313 -13.54 10.39 -22.06
C GLY A 313 -12.41 10.95 -22.94
N GLU A 314 -11.59 11.86 -22.41
CA GLU A 314 -10.50 12.48 -23.16
C GLU A 314 -9.44 11.45 -23.59
N ARG A 315 -9.07 11.49 -24.87
CA ARG A 315 -8.01 10.64 -25.46
C ARG A 315 -6.99 11.53 -26.15
N PRO A 316 -5.86 11.85 -25.49
CA PRO A 316 -4.82 12.63 -26.13
C PRO A 316 -4.27 11.87 -27.33
N VAL A 317 -3.97 12.60 -28.40
CA VAL A 317 -3.26 12.08 -29.57
C VAL A 317 -1.85 12.64 -29.52
N PHE A 318 -0.86 11.77 -29.68
CA PHE A 318 0.54 12.13 -29.69
C PHE A 318 1.04 12.11 -31.13
N GLU A 319 1.59 13.23 -31.60
CA GLU A 319 2.31 13.26 -32.87
C GLU A 319 3.73 12.74 -32.65
N VAL A 320 4.04 11.58 -33.23
CA VAL A 320 5.39 11.00 -33.18
C VAL A 320 6.08 11.23 -34.52
N PRO A 321 7.24 11.93 -34.55
CA PRO A 321 7.98 12.17 -35.79
C PRO A 321 8.23 10.88 -36.57
N GLY A 322 7.78 10.84 -37.83
CA GLY A 322 7.92 9.67 -38.72
C GLY A 322 6.89 8.55 -38.52
N GLN A 323 6.05 8.60 -37.49
CA GLN A 323 4.96 7.64 -37.25
C GLN A 323 3.56 8.28 -37.34
N GLY A 324 3.47 9.61 -37.24
CA GLY A 324 2.22 10.36 -37.30
C GLY A 324 1.43 10.32 -35.98
N PRO A 325 0.11 10.57 -36.03
CA PRO A 325 -0.74 10.62 -34.85
C PRO A 325 -0.95 9.22 -34.26
N LEU A 326 -0.58 9.04 -33.00
CA LEU A 326 -0.82 7.83 -32.22
C LEU A 326 -1.85 8.11 -31.10
N PRO A 327 -2.88 7.26 -30.95
CA PRO A 327 -3.84 7.42 -29.86
C PRO A 327 -3.22 7.07 -28.51
N GLY A 328 -3.44 7.91 -27.51
CA GLY A 328 -3.11 7.63 -26.12
C GLY A 328 -4.00 6.54 -25.52
N ASN A 329 -3.44 5.82 -24.56
CA ASN A 329 -4.20 4.89 -23.70
C ASN A 329 -4.29 5.47 -22.28
N LEU A 330 -5.45 5.30 -21.63
CA LEU A 330 -5.64 5.68 -20.24
C LEU A 330 -4.96 4.66 -19.32
N PHE A 331 -3.77 5.01 -18.84
CA PHE A 331 -2.96 4.12 -18.00
C PHE A 331 -3.10 4.44 -16.50
N GLN A 332 -3.52 5.66 -16.15
CA GLN A 332 -3.73 6.06 -14.77
C GLN A 332 -4.92 7.01 -14.63
N VAL A 333 -5.71 6.78 -13.60
CA VAL A 333 -6.72 7.72 -13.08
C VAL A 333 -6.25 8.16 -11.69
N PHE A 334 -6.04 9.45 -11.53
CA PHE A 334 -5.69 10.04 -10.24
C PHE A 334 -6.85 10.92 -9.77
N ILE A 335 -7.40 10.60 -8.60
CA ILE A 335 -8.51 11.32 -7.98
C ILE A 335 -7.99 11.95 -6.71
N ASP A 336 -7.87 13.28 -6.70
CA ASP A 336 -7.60 14.05 -5.49
C ASP A 336 -8.91 14.66 -5.00
N VAL A 337 -9.44 14.12 -3.91
CA VAL A 337 -10.72 14.56 -3.36
C VAL A 337 -10.59 15.91 -2.65
N ASP A 338 -9.38 16.27 -2.24
CA ASP A 338 -9.08 17.47 -1.48
C ASP A 338 -8.58 18.64 -2.37
N ALA A 339 -8.28 18.38 -3.65
CA ALA A 339 -7.92 19.41 -4.62
C ALA A 339 -9.13 20.32 -4.91
N ARG A 340 -8.99 21.60 -4.58
CA ARG A 340 -9.99 22.65 -4.82
C ARG A 340 -9.83 23.31 -6.18
#